data_AF-X1E3W6-F1
#
_entry.id   AF-X1E3W6-F1
#
_cell.length_a   1.000
_cell.length_b   1.000
_cell.length_c   1.000
_cell.angle_alpha   90.00
_cell.angle_beta   90.00
_cell.angle_gamma   90.00
#
_symmetry.space_group_name_H-M   'P 1'
#
loop_
_entity.id
_entity.type
_entity.pdbx_description
1 polymer ?
#
loop_
_entity_poly.entity_id
_entity_poly.type
_entity_poly.pdbx_seq_one_letter_code
_entity_poly.pdbx_strand_id
1 'polypeptide(L)'
;MQKLRGTILEGIMGQAKTYHGMSKAKFRGLNKVEIQFLLTATALNLKKMVKMLDVEEVKSRLSRKFTDICQIAKDIFKNFVKKLAIEGSLSTSPISWTYRI
;
A
#
# COMPACT_ATOMS: atom_id res chain seq x y z
N MET A 1 -37.87 12.51 4.72
CA MET A 1 -36.49 12.24 5.21
C MET A 1 -36.39 11.04 6.15
N GLN A 2 -37.26 10.87 7.17
CA GLN A 2 -37.15 9.77 8.14
C GLN A 2 -37.29 8.36 7.51
N LYS A 3 -38.24 8.13 6.59
CA LYS A 3 -38.39 6.84 5.87
C LYS A 3 -37.13 6.41 5.12
N LEU A 4 -36.45 7.34 4.45
CA LEU A 4 -35.21 7.06 3.69
C LEU A 4 -34.06 6.61 4.61
N ARG A 5 -33.94 7.22 5.79
CA ARG A 5 -32.93 6.82 6.79
C ARG A 5 -33.20 5.40 7.31
N GLY A 6 -34.46 5.05 7.53
CA GLY A 6 -34.88 3.70 7.92
C GLY A 6 -34.45 2.66 6.89
N THR A 7 -34.79 2.86 5.62
CA THR A 7 -34.44 1.93 4.53
C THR A 7 -32.93 1.74 4.37
N ILE A 8 -32.14 2.83 4.47
CA ILE A 8 -30.67 2.73 4.40
C ILE A 8 -30.13 1.92 5.58
N LEU A 9 -30.65 2.16 6.79
CA LEU A 9 -30.22 1.46 7.99
C LEU A 9 -30.57 -0.03 7.93
N GLU A 10 -31.78 -0.37 7.48
CA GLU A 10 -32.22 -1.75 7.26
C GLU A 10 -31.33 -2.46 6.23
N GLY A 11 -30.96 -1.77 5.14
CA GLY A 11 -30.02 -2.31 4.16
C GLY A 11 -28.63 -2.58 4.72
N ILE A 12 -28.09 -1.66 5.53
CA ILE A 12 -26.79 -1.84 6.22
C ILE A 12 -26.87 -3.00 7.21
N MET A 13 -27.95 -3.09 7.98
CA MET A 13 -28.14 -4.14 8.98
C MET A 13 -28.39 -5.51 8.32
N GLY A 14 -29.05 -5.54 7.15
CA GLY A 14 -29.20 -6.72 6.31
C GLY A 14 -27.85 -7.23 5.83
N GLN A 15 -26.98 -6.34 5.34
CA GLN A 15 -25.60 -6.71 4.95
C GLN A 15 -24.80 -7.25 6.13
N ALA A 16 -24.88 -6.61 7.30
CA ALA A 16 -24.21 -7.07 8.52
C ALA A 16 -24.68 -8.49 8.92
N LYS A 17 -25.98 -8.76 8.83
CA LYS A 17 -26.58 -10.07 9.14
C LYS A 17 -26.18 -11.16 8.15
N THR A 18 -26.23 -10.86 6.85
CA THR A 18 -25.98 -11.82 5.77
C THR A 18 -24.50 -12.11 5.56
N TYR A 19 -23.66 -11.07 5.50
CA TYR A 19 -22.25 -11.21 5.08
C TYR A 19 -21.25 -11.14 6.23
N HIS A 20 -21.64 -10.61 7.40
CA HIS A 20 -20.74 -10.43 8.55
C HIS A 20 -21.15 -11.23 9.78
N GLY A 21 -22.08 -12.18 9.62
CA GLY A 21 -22.44 -13.15 10.65
C GLY A 21 -23.21 -12.58 11.84
N MET A 22 -23.75 -11.36 11.74
CA MET A 22 -24.46 -10.72 12.86
C MET A 22 -25.75 -11.46 13.25
N SER A 23 -26.34 -12.26 12.37
CA SER A 23 -27.50 -13.12 12.71
C SER A 23 -27.17 -14.17 13.77
N LYS A 24 -25.91 -14.62 13.82
CA LYS A 24 -25.43 -15.65 14.76
C LYS A 24 -24.70 -15.03 15.96
N ALA A 25 -24.32 -13.75 15.89
CA ALA A 25 -23.61 -13.06 16.95
C ALA A 25 -24.38 -13.11 18.28
N LYS A 26 -25.71 -13.02 18.23
CA LYS A 26 -26.60 -13.07 19.41
C LYS A 26 -26.39 -14.29 20.33
N PHE A 27 -25.86 -15.39 19.80
CA PHE A 27 -25.61 -16.62 20.57
C PHE A 27 -24.28 -16.61 21.34
N ARG A 28 -23.46 -15.55 21.24
CA ARG A 28 -22.09 -15.51 21.76
C ARG A 28 -21.93 -14.71 23.07
N GLY A 29 -23.01 -14.11 23.58
CA GLY A 29 -23.00 -13.20 24.73
C GLY A 29 -22.72 -11.75 24.37
N LEU A 30 -23.17 -10.81 25.22
CA LEU A 30 -23.22 -9.37 24.92
C LEU A 30 -21.85 -8.77 24.58
N ASN A 31 -20.82 -9.06 25.37
CA ASN A 31 -19.47 -8.51 25.14
C ASN A 31 -18.92 -8.93 23.75
N LYS A 32 -19.19 -10.16 23.32
CA LYS A 32 -18.74 -10.65 22.01
C LYS A 32 -19.57 -10.05 20.87
N VAL A 33 -20.87 -9.81 21.10
CA VAL A 33 -21.75 -9.12 20.14
C VAL A 33 -21.28 -7.70 19.92
N GLU A 34 -20.95 -6.97 20.98
CA GLU A 34 -20.47 -5.58 20.91
C GLU A 34 -19.20 -5.47 20.07
N ILE A 35 -18.19 -6.28 20.38
CA ILE A 35 -16.93 -6.32 19.62
C ILE A 35 -17.21 -6.65 18.15
N GLN A 36 -18.04 -7.66 17.87
CA GLN A 36 -18.35 -8.06 16.50
C GLN A 36 -19.13 -6.97 15.75
N PHE A 37 -20.01 -6.24 16.42
CA PHE A 37 -20.77 -5.14 15.84
C PHE A 37 -19.86 -3.98 15.46
N LEU A 38 -18.95 -3.56 16.36
CA LEU A 38 -17.97 -2.51 16.10
C LEU A 38 -17.04 -2.86 14.95
N LEU A 39 -16.48 -4.08 14.93
CA LEU A 39 -15.64 -4.56 13.84
C LEU A 39 -16.39 -4.60 12.51
N THR A 40 -17.65 -5.03 12.52
CA THR A 40 -18.51 -5.06 11.32
C THR A 40 -18.78 -3.66 10.79
N ALA A 41 -19.10 -2.70 11.67
CA ALA A 41 -19.30 -1.31 11.28
C ALA A 41 -18.04 -0.70 10.66
N THR A 42 -16.87 -0.96 11.26
CA THR A 42 -15.56 -0.55 10.72
C THR A 42 -15.33 -1.12 9.33
N ALA A 43 -15.54 -2.43 9.13
CA ALA A 43 -15.36 -3.08 7.83
C ALA A 43 -16.29 -2.50 6.74
N LEU A 44 -17.55 -2.22 7.09
CA LEU A 44 -18.51 -1.61 6.17
C LEU A 44 -18.12 -0.17 5.80
N ASN A 45 -17.63 0.62 6.75
CA ASN A 45 -17.13 1.97 6.50
C ASN A 45 -15.89 1.95 5.60
N LEU A 46 -14.94 1.05 5.86
CA LEU A 46 -13.76 0.87 5.00
C LEU A 46 -14.16 0.46 3.57
N LYS A 47 -15.11 -0.47 3.41
CA LYS A 47 -15.62 -0.86 2.08
C LYS A 47 -16.23 0.33 1.33
N LYS A 48 -16.92 1.25 2.02
CA LYS A 48 -17.44 2.48 1.41
C LYS A 48 -16.31 3.43 1.02
N MET A 49 -15.34 3.65 1.90
CA MET A 49 -14.17 4.50 1.60
C MET A 49 -13.44 3.97 0.37
N VAL A 50 -13.16 2.67 0.29
CA VAL A 50 -12.51 2.05 -0.87
C VAL A 50 -13.31 2.22 -2.15
N LYS A 51 -14.65 2.12 -2.10
CA LYS A 51 -15.51 2.41 -3.27
C LYS A 51 -15.47 3.88 -3.70
N MET A 52 -15.18 4.79 -2.78
CA MET A 52 -15.06 6.22 -3.05
C MET A 52 -13.65 6.61 -3.53
N LEU A 53 -12.66 5.72 -3.38
CA LEU A 53 -11.32 5.95 -3.90
C LEU A 53 -11.33 5.74 -5.42
N ASP A 54 -10.73 6.67 -6.15
CA ASP A 54 -10.35 6.42 -7.53
C ASP A 54 -9.17 5.44 -7.54
N VAL A 55 -9.50 4.16 -7.74
CA VAL A 55 -8.55 3.06 -7.72
C VAL A 55 -7.45 3.26 -8.78
N GLU A 56 -7.75 3.90 -9.91
CA GLU A 56 -6.78 4.19 -10.96
C GLU A 56 -5.85 5.34 -10.56
N GLU A 57 -6.35 6.36 -9.85
CA GLU A 57 -5.49 7.41 -9.27
C GLU A 57 -4.51 6.80 -8.24
N VAL A 58 -5.01 5.97 -7.31
CA VAL A 58 -4.18 5.35 -6.28
C VAL A 58 -3.12 4.44 -6.91
N LYS A 59 -3.52 3.61 -7.88
CA LYS A 59 -2.63 2.70 -8.59
C LYS A 59 -1.58 3.45 -9.39
N SER A 60 -1.95 4.52 -10.10
CA SER A 60 -1.01 5.34 -10.88
C SER A 60 -0.02 6.08 -9.98
N ARG A 61 -0.45 6.60 -8.83
CA ARG A 61 0.44 7.23 -7.82
C ARG A 61 1.43 6.23 -7.25
N LEU A 62 0.97 5.02 -6.93
CA LEU A 62 1.83 3.96 -6.41
C LEU A 62 2.86 3.51 -7.47
N SER A 63 2.41 3.29 -8.72
CA SER A 63 3.27 2.93 -9.84
C SER A 63 4.37 3.97 -10.10
N ARG A 64 4.02 5.26 -9.99
CA ARG A 64 4.98 6.36 -10.14
C ARG A 64 6.06 6.30 -9.06
N LYS A 65 5.67 6.12 -7.79
CA LYS A 65 6.62 5.96 -6.68
C LYS A 65 7.58 4.77 -6.90
N PHE A 66 7.07 3.63 -7.37
CA PHE A 66 7.93 2.50 -7.70
C PHE A 66 8.90 2.81 -8.83
N THR A 67 8.44 3.51 -9.87
CA THR A 67 9.28 3.93 -10.99
C THR A 67 10.40 4.85 -10.51
N ASP A 68 10.09 5.82 -9.64
CA ASP A 68 11.07 6.74 -9.07
C ASP A 68 12.15 5.99 -8.27
N ILE A 69 11.75 5.02 -7.43
CA ILE A 69 12.68 4.18 -6.66
C ILE A 69 13.58 3.34 -7.59
N CYS A 70 12.99 2.72 -8.60
CA CYS A 70 13.74 1.96 -9.60
C CYS A 70 14.74 2.84 -10.35
N GLN A 71 14.38 4.08 -10.63
CA GLN A 71 15.27 5.03 -11.30
C GLN A 71 16.44 5.41 -10.40
N ILE A 72 16.19 5.71 -9.12
CA ILE A 72 17.23 5.98 -8.12
C ILE A 72 18.21 4.79 -8.04
N ALA A 73 17.71 3.56 -7.96
CA ALA A 73 18.55 2.36 -7.91
C ALA A 73 19.43 2.22 -9.17
N LYS A 74 18.86 2.46 -10.35
CA LYS A 74 19.60 2.45 -11.62
C LYS A 74 20.70 3.52 -11.65
N ASP A 75 20.41 4.72 -11.15
CA ASP A 75 21.36 5.83 -11.14
C ASP A 75 22.52 5.55 -10.19
N ILE A 76 22.25 4.99 -9.01
CA ILE A 76 23.29 4.53 -8.07
C ILE A 76 24.20 3.49 -8.73
N PHE A 77 23.62 2.47 -9.37
CA PHE A 77 24.38 1.43 -10.05
C PHE A 77 25.23 1.99 -11.19
N LYS A 78 24.65 2.86 -12.02
CA LYS A 78 25.35 3.53 -13.12
C LYS A 78 26.54 4.35 -12.62
N ASN A 79 26.37 5.06 -11.51
CA ASN A 79 27.44 5.85 -10.89
C ASN A 79 28.56 4.95 -10.34
N PHE A 80 28.22 3.81 -9.75
CA PHE A 80 29.19 2.83 -9.27
C PHE A 80 30.05 2.27 -10.42
N VAL A 81 29.42 1.82 -11.52
CA VAL A 81 30.14 1.30 -12.69
C VAL A 81 31.05 2.35 -13.31
N LYS A 82 30.57 3.60 -13.44
CA LYS A 82 31.40 4.71 -13.95
C LYS A 82 32.65 4.93 -13.10
N LYS A 83 32.52 4.88 -11.77
CA LYS A 83 33.65 5.05 -10.85
C LYS A 83 34.71 3.97 -11.05
N LEU A 84 34.29 2.71 -11.16
CA LEU A 84 35.19 1.58 -11.44
C LEU A 84 35.92 1.71 -12.78
N ALA A 85 35.23 2.17 -13.83
CA ALA A 85 35.84 2.35 -15.16
C ALA A 85 36.93 3.45 -15.17
N ILE A 86 36.78 4.49 -14.34
CA ILE A 86 37.77 5.57 -14.21
C ILE A 86 38.99 5.07 -13.40
N GLU A 87 38.78 4.40 -12.28
CA GLU A 87 39.87 3.87 -11.45
C GLU A 87 40.66 2.76 -12.19
N GLY A 88 39.98 1.92 -12.99
CA GLY A 88 40.62 0.91 -13.83
C GLY A 88 41.53 1.50 -14.91
N SER A 89 41.17 2.64 -15.51
CA SER A 89 41.96 3.28 -16.58
C SER A 89 43.19 4.08 -16.07
N LEU A 90 43.19 4.53 -14.81
CA LEU A 90 44.35 5.14 -14.15
C LEU A 90 45.44 4.12 -13.76
N SER A 91 45.07 2.86 -13.49
CA SER A 91 46.01 1.80 -13.09
C SER A 91 46.83 1.20 -14.24
N THR A 92 46.41 1.39 -15.49
CA THR A 92 47.05 0.82 -16.69
C THR A 92 47.97 1.80 -17.43
N SER A 93 48.12 3.04 -16.94
CA SER A 93 49.07 3.99 -17.51
C SER A 93 50.52 3.61 -17.13
N PRO A 94 51.42 3.33 -18.11
CA PRO A 94 52.77 2.80 -17.84
C PRO A 94 53.75 3.76 -17.13
N ILE A 95 53.34 5.00 -16.86
CA ILE A 95 54.24 6.13 -16.60
C ILE A 95 54.68 6.23 -15.12
N SER A 96 54.06 5.49 -14.19
CA SER A 96 54.40 5.57 -12.76
C SER A 96 55.63 4.75 -12.34
N TRP A 97 56.19 3.90 -13.22
CA TRP A 97 57.29 3.00 -12.88
C TRP A 97 58.71 3.58 -13.14
N THR A 98 58.84 4.78 -13.71
CA THR A 98 60.14 5.28 -14.20
C THR A 98 60.87 6.26 -13.28
N TYR A 99 60.36 6.57 -12.07
CA TYR A 99 60.97 7.55 -11.16
C TYR A 99 61.25 6.99 -9.75
N ARG A 100 61.87 5.81 -9.69
CA ARG A 100 62.43 5.29 -8.44
C ARG A 100 63.84 4.74 -8.70
N ILE A 101 64.80 5.66 -8.78
CA ILE A 101 66.25 5.43 -8.59
C ILE A 101 66.70 6.45 -7.57
#